data_AF-A0AAV7NQL2-F1
#
_entry.id   AF-A0AAV7NQL2-F1
#
_cell.length_a   1.000
_cell.length_b   1.000
_cell.length_c   1.000
_cell.angle_alpha   90.00
_cell.angle_beta   90.00
_cell.angle_gamma   90.00
#
_symmetry.space_group_name_H-M   'P 1'
#
loop_
_entity.id
_entity.type
_entity.pdbx_description
1 polymer ?
#
loop_
_entity_poly.entity_id
_entity_poly.type
_entity_poly.pdbx_seq_one_letter_code
_entity_poly.pdbx_strand_id
1 'polypeptide(L)'
;MEKLYQAVTEYYVVDPKKVSVEEFFTDLNNFRTMFMQASKENMRRREADEKQRRARLAKEKAEKEKLERQQKKKQLLGPKREGDETGVMDSLLEALQSGAAFRDRRKRTPRTKELVVNDRAAS
;
A
#
# COMPACT_ATOMS: atom_id res chain seq x y z
N MET A 1 40.55 -24.42 -23.97
CA MET A 1 40.05 -23.08 -23.60
C MET A 1 40.11 -22.10 -24.76
N GLU A 2 41.25 -21.97 -25.43
CA GLU A 2 41.46 -20.98 -26.51
C GLU A 2 40.49 -21.12 -27.71
N LYS A 3 40.24 -22.35 -28.20
CA LYS A 3 39.27 -22.61 -29.28
C LYS A 3 37.83 -22.19 -28.93
N LEU A 4 37.43 -22.37 -27.66
CA LEU A 4 36.11 -21.96 -27.18
C LEU A 4 36.02 -20.44 -27.09
N TYR A 5 37.09 -19.80 -26.59
CA TYR A 5 37.15 -18.33 -26.55
C TYR A 5 37.07 -17.74 -27.96
N GLN A 6 37.84 -18.26 -28.92
CA GLN A 6 37.79 -17.83 -30.32
C GLN A 6 36.38 -17.96 -30.92
N ALA A 7 35.72 -19.11 -30.72
CA ALA A 7 34.36 -19.32 -31.21
C ALA A 7 33.36 -18.32 -30.59
N VAL A 8 33.50 -18.02 -29.30
CA VAL A 8 32.65 -17.02 -28.61
C VAL A 8 32.93 -15.61 -29.13
N THR A 9 34.21 -15.22 -29.26
CA THR A 9 34.57 -13.89 -29.77
C THR A 9 34.14 -13.71 -31.23
N GLU A 10 34.26 -14.75 -32.05
CA GLU A 10 33.78 -14.72 -33.43
C GLU A 10 32.25 -14.59 -33.48
N TYR A 11 31.53 -15.36 -32.66
CA TYR A 11 30.07 -15.29 -32.58
C TYR A 11 29.55 -13.91 -32.15
N TYR A 12 30.21 -13.26 -31.20
CA TYR A 12 29.85 -11.92 -30.73
C TYR A 12 30.57 -10.78 -31.48
N VAL A 13 31.34 -11.09 -32.52
CA VAL A 13 32.09 -10.12 -33.35
C VAL A 13 33.04 -9.25 -32.50
N VAL A 14 33.70 -9.87 -31.52
CA VAL A 14 34.73 -9.28 -30.69
C VAL A 14 36.09 -9.55 -31.32
N ASP A 15 36.93 -8.53 -31.44
CA ASP A 15 38.31 -8.69 -31.92
C ASP A 15 39.20 -9.19 -30.77
N PRO A 16 39.67 -10.45 -30.80
CA PRO A 16 40.45 -11.04 -29.71
C PRO A 16 41.84 -10.40 -29.55
N LYS A 17 42.28 -9.57 -30.50
CA LYS A 17 43.52 -8.78 -30.39
C LYS A 17 43.33 -7.47 -29.64
N LYS A 18 42.09 -6.99 -29.53
CA LYS A 18 41.75 -5.73 -28.86
C LYS A 18 41.28 -5.92 -27.43
N VAL A 19 40.80 -7.11 -27.10
CA VAL A 19 40.25 -7.43 -25.79
C VAL A 19 40.88 -8.73 -25.30
N SER A 20 41.55 -8.66 -24.15
CA SER A 20 42.08 -9.85 -23.51
C SER A 20 40.96 -10.73 -22.96
N VAL A 21 41.24 -12.02 -22.78
CA VAL A 21 40.28 -12.98 -22.18
C VAL A 21 39.81 -12.50 -20.81
N GLU A 22 40.73 -11.96 -20.00
CA GLU A 22 40.44 -11.48 -18.65
C GLU A 22 39.51 -10.27 -18.66
N GLU A 23 39.77 -9.28 -19.52
CA GLU A 23 38.91 -8.10 -19.67
C GLU A 23 37.51 -8.49 -20.13
N PHE A 24 37.39 -9.37 -21.13
CA PHE A 24 36.10 -9.84 -21.63
C PHE A 24 35.23 -10.47 -20.52
N PHE A 25 35.81 -11.39 -19.74
CA PHE A 25 35.07 -12.04 -18.66
C PHE A 25 34.83 -11.13 -17.45
N THR A 26 35.72 -10.16 -17.22
CA THR A 26 35.54 -9.14 -16.18
C THR A 26 34.34 -8.25 -16.52
N ASP A 27 34.28 -7.75 -17.75
CA ASP A 27 33.17 -6.92 -18.23
C ASP A 27 31.85 -7.70 -18.22
N LEU A 28 31.88 -8.97 -18.63
CA LEU A 28 30.70 -9.83 -18.62
C LEU A 28 30.21 -10.11 -17.19
N ASN A 29 31.12 -10.34 -16.24
CA ASN A 29 30.77 -10.52 -14.84
C ASN A 29 30.25 -9.23 -14.20
N ASN A 30 30.84 -8.09 -14.54
CA ASN A 30 30.37 -6.77 -14.13
C ASN A 30 28.95 -6.51 -14.67
N PHE A 31 28.71 -6.76 -15.95
CA PHE A 31 27.38 -6.68 -16.57
C PHE A 31 26.37 -7.57 -15.85
N ARG A 32 26.69 -8.84 -15.64
CA ARG A 32 25.84 -9.79 -14.90
C ARG A 32 25.47 -9.25 -13.52
N THR A 33 26.45 -8.75 -12.79
CA THR A 33 26.26 -8.21 -11.44
C THR A 33 25.35 -6.97 -11.46
N MET A 34 25.61 -6.02 -12.36
CA MET A 34 24.79 -4.82 -12.53
C MET A 34 23.36 -5.17 -12.94
N PHE A 35 23.17 -6.11 -13.86
CA PHE A 35 21.85 -6.55 -14.30
C PHE A 35 21.05 -7.18 -13.15
N MET A 36 21.68 -8.04 -12.34
CA MET A 36 21.03 -8.64 -11.17
C MET A 36 20.63 -7.60 -10.12
N GLN A 37 21.50 -6.61 -9.87
CA GLN A 37 21.20 -5.50 -8.97
C GLN A 37 20.04 -4.64 -9.51
N ALA A 38 20.07 -4.27 -10.79
CA ALA A 38 19.03 -3.48 -11.42
C ALA A 38 17.67 -4.21 -11.42
N SER A 39 17.67 -5.53 -11.64
CA SER A 39 16.45 -6.36 -11.55
C SER A 39 15.83 -6.31 -10.14
N LYS A 40 16.67 -6.47 -9.10
CA LYS A 40 16.23 -6.37 -7.70
C LYS A 40 15.71 -4.97 -7.36
N GLU A 41 16.37 -3.93 -7.83
CA GLU A 41 15.95 -2.55 -7.59
C GLU A 41 14.64 -2.21 -8.30
N ASN A 42 14.45 -2.69 -9.53
CA ASN A 42 13.19 -2.56 -10.26
C ASN A 42 12.03 -3.22 -9.51
N MET A 43 12.24 -4.39 -8.92
CA MET A 43 11.24 -5.07 -8.10
C MET A 43 10.87 -4.23 -6.87
N ARG A 44 11.86 -3.75 -6.11
CA ARG A 44 11.63 -2.88 -4.94
C ARG A 44 10.91 -1.59 -5.31
N ARG A 45 11.29 -0.96 -6.41
CA ARG A 45 10.65 0.26 -6.91
C ARG A 45 9.17 0.03 -7.21
N ARG A 46 8.85 -1.06 -7.92
CA ARG A 46 7.45 -1.44 -8.21
C ARG A 46 6.64 -1.68 -6.93
N GLU A 47 7.21 -2.37 -5.95
CA GLU A 47 6.55 -2.61 -4.66
C GLU A 47 6.31 -1.31 -3.87
N ALA A 48 7.30 -0.40 -3.86
CA ALA A 48 7.20 0.89 -3.21
C ALA A 48 6.12 1.78 -3.87
N ASP A 49 6.10 1.83 -5.20
CA ASP A 49 5.12 2.60 -5.98
C ASP A 49 3.70 2.07 -5.73
N GLU A 50 3.51 0.75 -5.72
CA GLU A 50 2.21 0.12 -5.43
C GLU A 50 1.76 0.38 -3.98
N LYS A 51 2.69 0.31 -3.01
CA LYS A 51 2.40 0.65 -1.61
C LYS A 51 2.00 2.11 -1.46
N GLN A 52 2.71 3.03 -2.12
CA GLN A 52 2.40 4.44 -2.10
C GLN A 52 1.03 4.74 -2.74
N ARG A 53 0.73 4.10 -3.88
CA ARG A 53 -0.56 4.21 -4.56
C ARG A 53 -1.71 3.76 -3.66
N ARG A 54 -1.58 2.61 -2.99
CA ARG A 54 -2.58 2.11 -2.04
C ARG A 54 -2.79 3.06 -0.86
N ALA A 55 -1.70 3.62 -0.31
CA ALA A 55 -1.79 4.58 0.78
C ALA A 55 -2.52 5.87 0.36
N ARG A 56 -2.28 6.37 -0.86
CA ARG A 56 -2.98 7.55 -1.41
C ARG A 56 -4.48 7.28 -1.59
N LEU A 57 -4.83 6.14 -2.21
CA LEU A 57 -6.24 5.76 -2.39
C LEU A 57 -6.98 5.57 -1.06
N ALA A 58 -6.32 5.00 -0.05
CA ALA A 58 -6.92 4.84 1.28
C ALA A 58 -7.16 6.19 1.98
N LYS A 59 -6.21 7.14 1.86
CA LYS A 59 -6.37 8.50 2.40
C LYS A 59 -7.50 9.25 1.72
N GLU A 60 -7.54 9.23 0.39
CA GLU A 60 -8.60 9.89 -0.39
C GLU A 60 -9.99 9.33 -0.04
N LYS A 61 -10.09 8.00 0.07
CA LYS A 61 -11.34 7.34 0.48
C LYS A 61 -11.77 7.73 1.90
N ALA A 62 -10.83 7.82 2.84
CA ALA A 62 -11.11 8.23 4.21
C ALA A 62 -11.55 9.70 4.31
N GLU A 63 -10.93 10.59 3.52
CA GLU A 63 -11.32 12.00 3.46
C GLU A 63 -12.71 12.18 2.84
N LYS A 64 -13.01 11.45 1.76
CA LYS A 64 -14.34 11.44 1.15
C LYS A 64 -15.41 10.93 2.11
N GLU A 65 -15.17 9.82 2.81
CA GLU A 65 -16.11 9.29 3.81
C GLU A 65 -16.32 10.28 4.96
N LYS A 66 -15.25 10.96 5.41
CA LYS A 66 -15.35 12.00 6.45
C LYS A 66 -16.20 13.19 5.99
N LEU A 67 -16.01 13.66 4.76
CA LEU A 67 -16.78 14.77 4.20
C LEU A 67 -18.26 14.40 4.02
N GLU A 68 -18.56 13.21 3.50
CA GLU A 68 -19.94 12.72 3.35
C GLU A 68 -20.64 12.59 4.71
N ARG A 69 -19.94 12.09 5.75
CA ARG A 69 -20.49 12.04 7.11
C ARG A 69 -20.78 13.44 7.66
N GLN A 70 -19.88 14.40 7.43
CA GLN A 70 -20.10 15.78 7.86
C GLN A 70 -21.28 16.43 7.13
N GLN A 71 -21.41 16.20 5.82
CA GLN A 71 -22.55 16.72 5.03
C GLN A 71 -23.87 16.10 5.48
N LYS A 72 -23.94 14.76 5.67
CA LYS A 72 -25.13 14.10 6.20
C LYS A 72 -25.51 14.60 7.59
N LYS A 73 -24.52 14.81 8.47
CA LYS A 73 -24.75 15.40 9.80
C LYS A 73 -25.29 16.84 9.70
N LYS A 74 -24.77 17.67 8.78
CA LYS A 74 -25.30 19.02 8.54
C LYS A 74 -26.72 19.03 8.00
N GLN A 75 -27.07 18.11 7.10
CA GLN A 75 -28.44 17.98 6.59
C GLN A 75 -29.43 17.59 7.69
N LEU A 76 -29.05 16.67 8.59
CA LEU A 76 -29.89 16.25 9.73
C LEU A 76 -30.04 17.34 10.81
N LEU A 77 -29.09 18.27 10.91
CA LEU A 77 -29.13 19.35 11.91
C LEU A 77 -29.85 20.63 11.43
N GLY A 78 -30.32 20.65 10.17
CA GLY A 78 -30.95 21.81 9.55
C GLY A 78 -30.00 23.04 9.46
N PRO A 79 -30.29 24.03 8.59
CA PRO A 79 -29.73 25.36 8.81
C PRO A 79 -30.18 25.81 10.20
N LYS A 80 -29.25 26.27 11.05
CA LYS A 80 -29.61 27.03 12.26
C LYS A 80 -30.33 28.30 11.81
N ARG A 81 -31.63 28.19 11.53
CA ARG A 81 -32.54 29.32 11.55
C ARG A 81 -32.81 29.54 13.02
N GLU A 82 -32.34 30.68 13.51
CA GLU A 82 -32.66 31.19 14.84
C GLU A 82 -34.20 31.29 14.92
N GLY A 83 -34.87 30.23 15.40
CA GLY A 83 -36.34 30.17 15.48
C GLY A 83 -36.99 28.79 15.54
N ASP A 84 -36.34 27.70 15.14
CA ASP A 84 -37.00 26.38 15.00
C ASP A 84 -36.75 25.43 16.19
N GLU A 85 -37.19 25.79 17.40
CA GLU A 85 -37.17 24.86 18.55
C GLU A 85 -38.22 23.73 18.43
N THR A 86 -39.21 23.88 17.53
CA THR A 86 -40.36 22.98 17.42
C THR A 86 -40.12 21.75 16.53
N GLY A 87 -39.07 21.71 15.70
CA GLY A 87 -38.81 20.61 14.74
C GLY A 87 -37.60 19.72 15.08
N VAL A 88 -36.82 20.09 16.10
CA VAL A 88 -35.61 19.35 16.51
C VAL A 88 -35.99 18.04 17.17
N MET A 89 -37.06 18.01 17.98
CA MET A 89 -37.51 16.79 18.66
C MET A 89 -37.97 15.72 17.67
N ASP A 90 -38.79 16.10 16.69
CA ASP A 90 -39.30 15.16 15.68
C ASP A 90 -38.18 14.61 14.81
N SER A 91 -37.21 15.46 14.44
CA SER A 91 -36.00 15.04 13.71
C SER A 91 -35.14 14.05 14.52
N LEU A 92 -35.03 14.24 15.84
CA LEU A 92 -34.32 13.33 16.74
C LEU A 92 -35.07 11.99 16.91
N LEU A 93 -36.40 12.03 17.07
CA LEU A 93 -37.24 10.85 17.19
C LEU A 93 -37.26 10.03 15.90
N GLU A 94 -37.33 10.69 14.74
CA GLU A 94 -37.25 10.04 13.43
C GLU A 94 -35.88 9.39 13.20
N ALA A 95 -34.79 10.03 13.63
CA ALA A 95 -33.45 9.45 13.55
C ALA A 95 -33.26 8.24 14.49
N LEU A 96 -33.93 8.23 15.64
CA LEU A 96 -33.97 7.07 16.55
C LEU A 96 -34.81 5.93 15.97
N GLN A 97 -36.00 6.24 15.44
CA GLN A 97 -36.93 5.26 14.88
C GLN A 97 -36.40 4.62 13.59
N SER A 98 -35.85 5.41 12.67
CA SER A 98 -35.20 4.92 11.45
C SER A 98 -33.86 4.21 11.71
N GLY A 99 -33.37 4.23 12.96
CA GLY A 99 -32.08 3.66 13.36
C GLY A 99 -30.86 4.43 12.83
N ALA A 100 -31.05 5.58 12.18
CA ALA A 100 -29.98 6.43 11.66
C ALA A 100 -29.05 6.94 12.78
N ALA A 101 -29.58 7.18 13.98
CA ALA A 101 -28.83 7.61 15.16
C ALA A 101 -27.75 6.61 15.62
N PHE A 102 -27.86 5.33 15.27
CA PHE A 102 -26.98 4.26 15.77
C PHE A 102 -26.04 3.67 14.71
N ARG A 103 -26.09 4.18 13.47
CA ARG A 103 -25.33 3.60 12.34
C ARG A 103 -23.80 3.63 12.53
N ASP A 104 -23.28 4.54 13.35
CA ASP A 104 -21.83 4.72 13.52
C ASP A 104 -21.17 3.71 14.49
N ARG A 105 -21.93 2.97 15.31
CA ARG A 105 -21.35 2.00 16.28
C ARG A 105 -20.89 0.68 15.66
N ARG A 106 -21.27 0.34 14.42
CA ARG A 106 -20.92 -0.96 13.80
C ARG A 106 -19.56 -0.99 13.10
N LYS A 107 -18.73 0.06 13.21
CA LYS A 107 -17.35 0.08 12.70
C LYS A 107 -16.29 0.12 13.83
N ARG A 108 -16.54 -0.48 14.99
CA ARG A 108 -15.46 -0.75 15.96
C ARG A 108 -14.71 -2.01 15.52
N THR A 109 -13.41 -1.83 15.27
CA THR A 109 -12.38 -2.85 15.04
C THR A 109 -12.56 -4.09 15.94
N PRO A 110 -12.31 -5.31 15.43
CA PRO A 110 -12.39 -6.51 16.25
C PRO A 110 -11.36 -6.42 17.37
N ARG A 111 -11.80 -6.50 18.63
CA ARG A 111 -10.90 -6.68 19.78
C ARG A 111 -10.21 -8.03 19.62
N THR A 112 -8.92 -8.03 19.33
CA THR A 112 -8.05 -9.19 19.52
C THR A 112 -8.11 -9.56 20.99
N LYS A 113 -8.66 -10.74 21.30
CA LYS A 113 -8.54 -11.34 22.64
C LYS A 113 -7.11 -11.85 22.75
N GLU A 114 -6.26 -11.12 23.46
CA GLU A 114 -4.99 -11.67 23.95
C GLU A 114 -5.32 -12.88 24.82
N LEU A 115 -4.89 -14.05 24.36
CA LEU A 115 -4.82 -15.26 25.17
C LEU A 115 -3.69 -15.04 26.17
N VAL A 116 -4.07 -14.70 27.40
CA VAL A 116 -3.18 -14.78 28.55
C VAL A 116 -2.76 -16.24 28.69
N VAL A 117 -1.53 -16.55 28.29
CA VAL A 117 -0.90 -17.84 28.61
C VAL A 117 -0.61 -17.78 30.11
N ASN A 118 -1.39 -18.53 30.89
CA ASN A 118 -1.13 -18.75 32.30
C ASN A 118 0.13 -19.61 32.42
N ASP A 119 1.22 -19.01 32.90
CA ASP A 119 2.26 -19.71 33.62
C ASP A 119 1.66 -20.31 34.89
N ARG A 120 1.53 -21.64 34.93
CA ARG A 120 1.45 -22.36 36.21
C ARG A 120 1.87 -23.83 36.07
N ALA A 121 2.96 -24.11 36.77
CA ALA A 121 3.27 -25.36 37.48
C ALA A 121 3.56 -26.61 36.63
N ALA A 122 4.84 -26.91 36.48
CA ALA A 122 5.34 -28.26 36.73
C ALA A 122 6.55 -28.13 37.65
N SER A 123 6.37 -28.62 38.87
CA SER A 123 7.43 -28.93 39.83
C SER A 123 8.04 -30.29 39.50
#